data_AF-A0A2N1TIK3-F1
#
_entry.id   AF-A0A2N1TIK3-F1
#
_cell.length_a   1.000
_cell.length_b   1.000
_cell.length_c   1.000
_cell.angle_alpha   90.00
_cell.angle_beta   90.00
_cell.angle_gamma   90.00
#
_symmetry.space_group_name_H-M   'P 1'
#
loop_
_entity.id
_entity.type
_entity.pdbx_description
1 polymer ?
#
loop_
_entity_poly.entity_id
_entity_poly.type
_entity_poly.pdbx_seq_one_letter_code
_entity_poly.pdbx_strand_id
1 'polypeptide(L)'
;MEDMMFFKNFYMIRLSLIMLISLFAAGCFLDDEENLELVFADNVVVIENDITVPTTWDSTKVYYIEYRMGVTASLTIPAGTVIKFGREGGIDIDATGTINAVGTAGQPIIFTSVKDDRFGGDSILDGVTSGSRGDWGQLWFSYVNGSTLNYCQFHFGGNAGTVSESVINLFGGSNVSITNCLFAFNTGSGSDMTGALEANGSGSGTVITGNRFYGNILPLSINGNMSLDDSNNFSSVETDPNTGEPLFINTYNGVFIEVSDGIGTVAWRETEVALVPATNNTILVNDNETLTIGNNVVMKFLDSAHFEFDSSNGASINYSAGAVDFTSYKDDSRLGDTNGNGAASAPDAVNGNWDGVWRWNSGTAEWERLFVTDCQYLIPLP
;
A
#
# COMPACT_ATOMS: atom_id res chain seq x y z
N MET A 1 -34.73 -24.09 71.00
CA MET A 1 -33.60 -24.94 70.61
C MET A 1 -32.84 -24.13 69.59
N GLU A 2 -32.09 -23.13 70.05
CA GLU A 2 -30.77 -23.28 70.73
C GLU A 2 -29.69 -23.50 69.67
N ASP A 3 -28.53 -22.87 69.71
CA ASP A 3 -28.07 -21.65 70.40
C ASP A 3 -26.59 -21.51 70.00
N MET A 4 -26.15 -20.28 69.69
CA MET A 4 -24.77 -19.83 69.92
C MET A 4 -23.64 -20.56 69.12
N MET A 5 -22.41 -20.04 68.95
CA MET A 5 -21.65 -18.89 69.46
C MET A 5 -20.47 -18.70 68.46
N PHE A 6 -19.91 -17.55 68.10
CA PHE A 6 -19.14 -16.51 68.82
C PHE A 6 -18.55 -15.60 67.70
N PHE A 7 -18.02 -14.37 67.86
CA PHE A 7 -17.69 -13.55 69.04
C PHE A 7 -17.88 -12.04 68.68
N LYS A 8 -18.16 -11.19 69.67
CA LYS A 8 -18.23 -9.71 69.55
C LYS A 8 -16.87 -9.05 69.86
N ASN A 9 -16.65 -7.82 69.38
CA ASN A 9 -16.30 -6.62 70.19
C ASN A 9 -16.14 -5.39 69.24
N PHE A 10 -16.99 -4.36 69.31
CA PHE A 10 -16.95 -3.21 70.25
C PHE A 10 -15.64 -2.41 70.24
N TYR A 11 -15.67 -1.18 69.70
CA TYR A 11 -15.68 0.08 70.48
C TYR A 11 -16.00 1.31 69.60
N MET A 12 -16.73 2.29 70.14
CA MET A 12 -17.00 3.60 69.51
C MET A 12 -16.08 4.69 70.04
N ILE A 13 -15.89 5.77 69.26
CA ILE A 13 -15.81 7.22 69.63
C ILE A 13 -15.58 7.98 68.29
N ARG A 14 -16.47 8.86 67.77
CA ARG A 14 -16.86 10.24 68.20
C ARG A 14 -15.69 11.25 68.10
N LEU A 15 -15.82 12.49 67.60
CA LEU A 15 -16.97 13.25 67.05
C LEU A 15 -16.45 14.47 66.23
N SER A 16 -17.34 15.10 65.44
CA SER A 16 -17.27 16.52 64.96
C SER A 16 -16.30 16.84 63.79
N LEU A 17 -16.54 17.83 62.91
CA LEU A 17 -17.76 18.66 62.64
C LEU A 17 -17.70 19.33 61.22
N ILE A 18 -18.83 19.90 60.79
CA ILE A 18 -19.08 20.93 59.75
C ILE A 18 -19.08 20.42 58.30
N MET A 19 -20.09 20.64 57.43
CA MET A 19 -21.53 21.02 57.51
C MET A 19 -21.96 21.33 56.04
N LEU A 20 -23.19 20.98 55.63
CA LEU A 20 -23.99 21.65 54.56
C LEU A 20 -23.45 21.55 53.08
N ILE A 21 -24.22 21.52 51.99
CA ILE A 21 -25.68 21.55 51.70
C ILE A 21 -26.06 20.54 50.58
N SER A 22 -27.37 20.29 50.44
CA SER A 22 -28.09 19.39 49.53
C SER A 22 -27.75 19.37 48.02
N LEU A 23 -27.88 18.17 47.45
CA LEU A 23 -28.92 17.73 46.49
C LEU A 23 -29.58 18.78 45.54
N PHE A 24 -29.79 18.34 44.29
CA PHE A 24 -30.54 18.96 43.17
C PHE A 24 -29.83 20.03 42.31
N ALA A 25 -29.15 19.54 41.27
CA ALA A 25 -29.37 19.99 39.90
C ALA A 25 -29.19 18.81 38.94
N ALA A 26 -30.27 18.37 38.28
CA ALA A 26 -30.18 17.56 37.08
C ALA A 26 -30.42 18.49 35.90
N GLY A 27 -29.40 18.67 35.04
CA GLY A 27 -29.42 19.58 33.90
C GLY A 27 -28.16 20.43 33.82
N CYS A 28 -27.53 20.44 32.64
CA CYS A 28 -26.37 21.26 32.26
C CYS A 28 -25.00 20.87 32.87
N PHE A 29 -24.56 19.61 32.67
CA PHE A 29 -23.14 19.20 32.77
C PHE A 29 -22.89 17.90 31.96
N LEU A 30 -23.25 17.91 30.67
CA LEU A 30 -22.75 17.01 29.63
C LEU A 30 -22.74 17.80 28.31
N ASP A 31 -21.86 17.42 27.40
CA ASP A 31 -21.65 18.00 26.06
C ASP A 31 -21.01 19.39 26.03
N ASP A 32 -19.86 19.53 26.70
CA ASP A 32 -18.69 20.13 26.04
C ASP A 32 -17.69 18.98 25.83
N GLU A 33 -17.76 18.30 24.68
CA GLU A 33 -16.52 17.77 24.10
C GLU A 33 -15.71 19.01 23.75
N GLU A 34 -14.71 19.31 24.59
CA GLU A 34 -13.78 20.40 24.37
C GLU A 34 -13.05 20.08 23.05
N ASN A 35 -13.51 20.70 21.96
CA ASN A 35 -12.81 20.73 20.69
C ASN A 35 -11.51 21.50 20.94
N LEU A 36 -10.50 20.79 21.42
CA LEU A 36 -9.17 21.30 21.69
C LEU A 36 -8.60 21.77 20.35
N GLU A 37 -8.65 23.07 20.14
CA GLU A 37 -8.06 23.76 19.01
C GLU A 37 -6.57 23.40 18.95
N LEU A 38 -6.16 22.77 17.84
CA LEU A 38 -4.78 22.29 17.68
C LEU A 38 -3.82 23.50 17.73
N VAL A 39 -2.84 23.45 18.63
CA VAL A 39 -1.85 24.52 18.78
C VAL A 39 -0.62 24.17 17.95
N PHE A 40 -0.52 24.77 16.77
CA PHE A 40 0.57 24.49 15.85
C PHE A 40 1.88 25.20 16.21
N ALA A 41 3.01 24.57 15.88
CA ALA A 41 4.34 25.17 16.00
C ALA A 41 4.58 26.29 14.96
N ASP A 42 5.43 27.28 15.27
CA ASP A 42 5.70 28.49 14.44
C ASP A 42 6.17 28.20 12.98
N ASN A 43 6.69 27.00 12.72
CA ASN A 43 7.14 26.55 11.41
C ASN A 43 6.05 25.84 10.59
N VAL A 44 4.86 25.60 11.15
CA VAL A 44 3.74 24.95 10.48
C VAL A 44 2.93 25.97 9.67
N VAL A 45 2.50 25.57 8.49
CA VAL A 45 1.51 26.26 7.65
C VAL A 45 0.31 25.33 7.54
N VAL A 46 -0.79 25.69 8.20
CA VAL A 46 -2.08 25.02 8.02
C VAL A 46 -2.61 25.40 6.64
N ILE A 47 -2.98 24.39 5.85
CA ILE A 47 -3.65 24.58 4.56
C ILE A 47 -5.16 24.61 4.80
N GLU A 48 -5.79 25.71 4.41
CA GLU A 48 -7.23 25.94 4.54
C GLU A 48 -7.95 26.03 3.18
N ASN A 49 -7.21 26.00 2.05
CA ASN A 49 -7.72 26.30 0.72
C ASN A 49 -7.03 25.47 -0.37
N ASP A 50 -7.79 25.14 -1.41
CA ASP A 50 -7.35 24.34 -2.57
C ASP A 50 -6.39 25.09 -3.50
N ILE A 51 -5.52 24.33 -4.17
CA ILE A 51 -4.56 24.84 -5.15
C ILE A 51 -5.24 25.07 -6.50
N THR A 52 -5.85 26.24 -6.61
CA THR A 52 -6.57 26.73 -7.81
C THR A 52 -5.73 27.65 -8.72
N VAL A 53 -4.53 28.04 -8.26
CA VAL A 53 -3.55 28.81 -9.03
C VAL A 53 -2.15 28.21 -8.87
N PRO A 54 -1.22 28.40 -9.84
CA PRO A 54 0.16 27.92 -9.72
C PRO A 54 0.81 28.35 -8.41
N THR A 55 1.14 27.37 -7.57
CA THR A 55 1.62 27.58 -6.20
C THR A 55 2.96 26.89 -6.00
N THR A 56 3.87 27.53 -5.29
CA THR A 56 5.14 26.91 -4.85
C THR A 56 5.24 27.04 -3.34
N TRP A 57 5.49 25.91 -2.68
CA TRP A 57 5.70 25.86 -1.23
C TRP A 57 7.13 26.23 -0.83
N ASP A 58 7.32 26.54 0.44
CA ASP A 58 8.60 26.92 1.07
C ASP A 58 9.15 25.71 1.83
N SER A 59 10.34 25.23 1.46
CA SER A 59 10.96 24.06 2.11
C SER A 59 11.49 24.33 3.54
N THR A 60 11.39 25.56 4.04
CA THR A 60 11.63 25.88 5.46
C THR A 60 10.41 25.65 6.35
N LYS A 61 9.26 25.29 5.77
CA LYS A 61 7.99 25.08 6.46
C LYS A 61 7.56 23.61 6.50
N VAL A 62 6.76 23.29 7.50
CA VAL A 62 5.96 22.06 7.58
C VAL A 62 4.55 22.41 7.13
N TYR A 63 3.98 21.65 6.20
CA TYR A 63 2.60 21.87 5.75
C TYR A 63 1.66 20.90 6.45
N TYR A 64 0.60 21.40 7.07
CA TYR A 64 -0.44 20.58 7.69
C TYR A 64 -1.72 20.61 6.85
N ILE A 65 -2.26 19.42 6.53
CA ILE A 65 -3.48 19.24 5.75
C ILE A 65 -4.41 18.28 6.51
N GLU A 66 -5.58 18.77 6.94
CA GLU A 66 -6.56 17.97 7.69
C GLU A 66 -7.74 17.46 6.86
N TYR A 67 -7.85 17.90 5.61
CA TYR A 67 -8.95 17.58 4.70
C TYR A 67 -8.44 17.09 3.33
N ARG A 68 -9.35 16.74 2.42
CA ARG A 68 -9.04 16.44 1.03
C ARG A 68 -8.72 17.74 0.24
N MET A 69 -7.45 18.15 0.21
CA MET A 69 -7.02 19.35 -0.53
C MET A 69 -7.13 19.12 -2.05
N GLY A 70 -7.95 19.92 -2.73
CA GLY A 70 -8.05 19.92 -4.19
C GLY A 70 -6.85 20.58 -4.88
N VAL A 71 -6.39 20.00 -5.98
CA VAL A 71 -5.32 20.54 -6.83
C VAL A 71 -5.81 20.56 -8.28
N THR A 72 -6.18 21.75 -8.74
CA THR A 72 -6.66 22.02 -10.12
C THR A 72 -5.70 22.88 -10.94
N ALA A 73 -4.60 23.31 -10.33
CA ALA A 73 -3.45 23.99 -10.95
C ALA A 73 -2.13 23.27 -10.59
N SER A 74 -0.98 23.85 -10.96
CA SER A 74 0.34 23.27 -10.64
C SER A 74 0.79 23.59 -9.20
N LEU A 75 1.03 22.56 -8.40
CA LEU A 75 1.70 22.64 -7.11
C LEU A 75 3.17 22.21 -7.24
N THR A 76 4.11 23.08 -6.86
CA THR A 76 5.53 22.78 -6.80
C THR A 76 5.97 22.64 -5.34
N ILE A 77 6.55 21.49 -5.00
CA ILE A 77 7.05 21.17 -3.66
C ILE A 77 8.57 21.04 -3.74
N PRO A 78 9.35 21.97 -3.16
CA PRO A 78 10.81 21.89 -3.21
C PRO A 78 11.39 20.77 -2.34
N ALA A 79 12.61 20.33 -2.66
CA ALA A 79 13.36 19.35 -1.89
C ALA A 79 13.48 19.72 -0.40
N GLY A 80 13.33 18.73 0.49
CA GLY A 80 13.37 18.89 1.95
C GLY A 80 12.07 19.33 2.62
N THR A 81 11.00 19.63 1.86
CA THR A 81 9.69 19.98 2.43
C THR A 81 9.08 18.80 3.19
N VAL A 82 8.45 19.07 4.33
CA VAL A 82 7.67 18.10 5.11
C VAL A 82 6.18 18.43 5.02
N ILE A 83 5.37 17.45 4.67
CA ILE A 83 3.92 17.49 4.61
C ILE A 83 3.39 16.50 5.64
N LYS A 84 2.56 17.01 6.54
CA LYS A 84 1.91 16.28 7.62
C LYS A 84 0.40 16.28 7.41
N PHE A 85 -0.25 15.15 7.63
CA PHE A 85 -1.68 15.00 7.42
C PHE A 85 -2.43 14.63 8.71
N GLY A 86 -3.61 15.19 8.87
CA GLY A 86 -4.62 14.72 9.82
C GLY A 86 -5.39 13.51 9.30
N ARG A 87 -6.37 13.02 10.08
CA ARG A 87 -7.11 11.77 9.80
C ARG A 87 -7.76 11.73 8.41
N GLU A 88 -8.49 12.78 8.04
CA GLU A 88 -9.14 12.92 6.72
C GLU A 88 -8.22 13.60 5.68
N GLY A 89 -6.95 13.85 6.06
CA GLY A 89 -5.98 14.59 5.28
C GLY A 89 -5.54 13.83 4.03
N GLY A 90 -5.43 14.56 2.93
CA GLY A 90 -4.78 14.07 1.71
C GLY A 90 -4.94 15.05 0.56
N ILE A 91 -4.66 14.60 -0.65
CA ILE A 91 -4.64 15.49 -1.83
C ILE A 91 -5.40 14.82 -2.97
N ASP A 92 -6.31 15.58 -3.59
CA ASP A 92 -7.04 15.20 -4.79
C ASP A 92 -6.54 16.03 -5.98
N ILE A 93 -5.90 15.37 -6.94
CA ILE A 93 -5.31 15.98 -8.13
C ILE A 93 -6.22 15.65 -9.32
N ASP A 94 -6.89 16.69 -9.83
CA ASP A 94 -7.79 16.59 -10.97
C ASP A 94 -7.05 16.71 -12.32
N ALA A 95 -7.75 16.41 -13.42
CA ALA A 95 -7.23 16.43 -14.79
C ALA A 95 -6.48 17.71 -15.23
N THR A 96 -6.72 18.86 -14.58
CA THR A 96 -6.03 20.14 -14.85
C THR A 96 -4.89 20.45 -13.86
N GLY A 97 -4.83 19.72 -12.74
CA GLY A 97 -3.82 19.87 -11.71
C GLY A 97 -2.54 19.08 -12.00
N THR A 98 -1.44 19.49 -11.37
CA THR A 98 -0.18 18.73 -11.36
C THR A 98 0.54 18.90 -10.03
N ILE A 99 1.24 17.86 -9.58
CA ILE A 99 2.19 17.96 -8.46
C ILE A 99 3.60 17.71 -8.98
N ASN A 100 4.51 18.63 -8.66
CA ASN A 100 5.93 18.54 -8.94
C ASN A 100 6.69 18.50 -7.62
N ALA A 101 6.86 17.28 -7.08
CA ALA A 101 7.61 17.02 -5.86
C ALA A 101 8.95 16.36 -6.24
N VAL A 102 10.00 17.18 -6.37
CA VAL A 102 11.33 16.72 -6.80
C VAL A 102 12.33 16.95 -5.68
N GLY A 103 12.46 15.95 -4.81
CA GLY A 103 13.45 15.88 -3.75
C GLY A 103 14.84 15.47 -4.26
N THR A 104 15.73 15.18 -3.31
CA THR A 104 17.03 14.55 -3.57
C THR A 104 17.33 13.49 -2.51
N ALA A 105 18.30 12.60 -2.74
CA ALA A 105 18.71 11.59 -1.75
C ALA A 105 19.11 12.18 -0.38
N GLY A 106 19.67 13.40 -0.36
CA GLY A 106 20.05 14.10 0.87
C GLY A 106 18.98 15.04 1.45
N GLN A 107 17.97 15.39 0.65
CA GLN A 107 16.83 16.23 1.03
C GLN A 107 15.55 15.69 0.37
N PRO A 108 15.05 14.53 0.83
CA PRO A 108 13.81 13.98 0.32
C PRO A 108 12.62 14.87 0.72
N ILE A 109 11.50 14.72 0.01
CA ILE A 109 10.22 15.33 0.38
C ILE A 109 9.44 14.32 1.21
N ILE A 110 8.92 14.71 2.37
CA ILE A 110 8.26 13.78 3.30
C ILE A 110 6.75 14.00 3.30
N PHE A 111 5.98 12.94 3.12
CA PHE A 111 4.53 12.87 3.29
C PHE A 111 4.24 11.90 4.43
N THR A 112 3.69 12.37 5.55
CA THR A 112 3.54 11.56 6.77
C THR A 112 2.37 11.98 7.67
N SER A 113 2.11 11.21 8.72
CA SER A 113 1.17 11.52 9.80
C SER A 113 1.54 12.81 10.53
N VAL A 114 0.55 13.57 10.99
CA VAL A 114 0.78 14.70 11.93
C VAL A 114 1.58 14.28 13.16
N LYS A 115 1.37 13.03 13.63
CA LYS A 115 2.02 12.39 14.79
C LYS A 115 3.45 11.90 14.51
N ASP A 116 4.01 12.15 13.33
CA ASP A 116 5.36 11.68 12.99
C ASP A 116 6.42 12.73 13.28
N ASP A 117 6.89 12.81 14.51
CA ASP A 117 7.85 13.83 14.96
C ASP A 117 9.27 13.63 14.45
N ARG A 118 9.55 12.49 13.79
CA ARG A 118 10.85 12.22 13.15
C ARG A 118 11.18 13.23 12.05
N PHE A 119 10.15 13.86 11.46
CA PHE A 119 10.27 14.83 10.37
C PHE A 119 9.51 16.11 10.71
N GLY A 120 10.15 17.26 10.59
CA GLY A 120 9.54 18.57 10.90
C GLY A 120 9.36 18.88 12.40
N GLY A 121 9.47 17.87 13.27
CA GLY A 121 9.29 17.98 14.72
C GLY A 121 7.82 17.86 15.17
N ASP A 122 7.61 17.95 16.48
CA ASP A 122 6.29 18.06 17.10
C ASP A 122 5.58 19.30 16.53
N SER A 123 4.53 19.03 15.76
CA SER A 123 3.84 20.03 14.93
C SER A 123 2.55 20.54 15.54
N ILE A 124 2.00 19.83 16.54
CA ILE A 124 0.73 20.16 17.23
C ILE A 124 0.92 20.32 18.75
N LEU A 125 2.16 20.30 19.23
CA LEU A 125 2.59 20.54 20.60
C LEU A 125 1.97 19.58 21.62
N ASP A 126 1.67 18.34 21.21
CA ASP A 126 1.11 17.29 22.06
C ASP A 126 2.18 16.40 22.73
N GLY A 127 3.46 16.67 22.46
CA GLY A 127 4.60 15.94 22.96
C GLY A 127 5.13 14.92 21.95
N VAL A 128 6.09 14.09 22.37
CA VAL A 128 6.73 13.14 21.44
C VAL A 128 5.76 12.01 21.08
N THR A 129 5.31 12.01 19.83
CA THR A 129 4.41 11.01 19.25
C THR A 129 5.07 10.23 18.10
N SER A 130 4.36 9.22 17.59
CA SER A 130 4.78 8.45 16.42
C SER A 130 3.57 8.06 15.57
N GLY A 131 3.70 8.19 14.24
CA GLY A 131 2.65 7.80 13.31
C GLY A 131 2.36 6.28 13.31
N SER A 132 1.17 5.93 12.82
CA SER A 132 0.69 4.56 12.63
C SER A 132 0.11 4.38 11.23
N ARG A 133 0.19 3.17 10.66
CA ARG A 133 -0.41 2.85 9.34
C ARG A 133 -1.84 3.37 9.26
N GLY A 134 -2.13 4.20 8.27
CA GLY A 134 -3.46 4.76 8.10
C GLY A 134 -3.80 5.92 9.04
N ASP A 135 -2.82 6.70 9.48
CA ASP A 135 -3.08 7.95 10.20
C ASP A 135 -3.67 9.06 9.30
N TRP A 136 -3.55 8.91 7.99
CA TRP A 136 -4.09 9.81 6.97
C TRP A 136 -4.56 9.06 5.72
N GLY A 137 -5.19 9.78 4.79
CA GLY A 137 -5.71 9.24 3.54
C GLY A 137 -4.63 9.05 2.45
N GLN A 138 -4.92 9.55 1.25
CA GLN A 138 -4.11 9.31 0.04
C GLN A 138 -3.84 10.57 -0.80
N LEU A 139 -2.86 10.49 -1.70
CA LEU A 139 -2.78 11.29 -2.92
C LEU A 139 -3.57 10.58 -4.04
N TRP A 140 -4.63 11.19 -4.54
CA TRP A 140 -5.46 10.64 -5.62
C TRP A 140 -5.20 11.39 -6.92
N PHE A 141 -4.76 10.69 -7.96
CA PHE A 141 -4.54 11.26 -9.29
C PHE A 141 -5.68 10.82 -10.21
N SER A 142 -6.58 11.75 -10.57
CA SER A 142 -7.76 11.50 -11.39
C SER A 142 -7.60 12.12 -12.79
N TYR A 143 -7.34 11.27 -13.80
CA TYR A 143 -7.08 11.67 -15.20
C TYR A 143 -5.88 12.64 -15.39
N VAL A 144 -4.90 12.61 -14.48
CA VAL A 144 -3.77 13.55 -14.40
C VAL A 144 -2.67 13.19 -15.40
N ASN A 145 -2.02 14.19 -15.99
CA ASN A 145 -0.87 13.98 -16.87
C ASN A 145 0.29 14.89 -16.48
N GLY A 146 1.48 14.31 -16.30
CA GLY A 146 2.73 15.07 -16.12
C GLY A 146 3.11 15.42 -14.68
N SER A 147 2.45 14.84 -13.67
CA SER A 147 2.93 14.94 -12.28
C SER A 147 4.22 14.13 -12.09
N THR A 148 5.11 14.63 -11.23
CA THR A 148 6.39 13.99 -10.93
C THR A 148 6.60 13.93 -9.42
N LEU A 149 6.86 12.72 -8.92
CA LEU A 149 7.27 12.40 -7.56
C LEU A 149 8.66 11.74 -7.65
N ASN A 150 9.69 12.45 -7.19
CA ASN A 150 11.07 11.97 -7.21
C ASN A 150 11.72 12.20 -5.84
N TYR A 151 12.39 11.18 -5.28
CA TYR A 151 12.94 11.21 -3.91
C TYR A 151 11.92 11.70 -2.85
N CYS A 152 10.69 11.21 -2.95
CA CYS A 152 9.66 11.42 -1.94
C CYS A 152 9.63 10.25 -0.96
N GLN A 153 9.16 10.46 0.27
CA GLN A 153 8.90 9.38 1.23
C GLN A 153 7.45 9.47 1.70
N PHE A 154 6.75 8.35 1.65
CA PHE A 154 5.36 8.18 2.06
C PHE A 154 5.34 7.26 3.27
N HIS A 155 4.93 7.81 4.41
CA HIS A 155 4.80 7.09 5.67
C HIS A 155 3.36 7.16 6.17
N PHE A 156 2.87 6.06 6.74
CA PHE A 156 1.65 6.03 7.56
C PHE A 156 0.32 6.40 6.86
N GLY A 157 0.26 6.41 5.51
CA GLY A 157 -0.97 6.74 4.76
C GLY A 157 -1.89 5.56 4.47
N GLY A 158 -3.07 5.89 3.93
CA GLY A 158 -4.05 5.00 3.28
C GLY A 158 -5.21 4.46 4.14
N ASN A 159 -5.90 5.32 4.90
CA ASN A 159 -7.12 4.98 5.68
C ASN A 159 -8.35 5.79 5.25
N ALA A 160 -9.46 5.61 5.98
CA ALA A 160 -10.77 6.24 5.91
C ALA A 160 -10.84 7.62 5.23
N GLY A 161 -11.87 7.78 4.39
CA GLY A 161 -12.10 8.99 3.57
C GLY A 161 -11.55 8.87 2.15
N THR A 162 -10.82 7.81 1.83
CA THR A 162 -10.24 7.52 0.51
C THR A 162 -11.15 6.63 -0.36
N VAL A 163 -10.85 6.56 -1.66
CA VAL A 163 -11.49 5.59 -2.58
C VAL A 163 -10.87 4.19 -2.51
N SER A 164 -9.72 4.04 -1.86
CA SER A 164 -8.95 2.79 -1.71
C SER A 164 -8.03 2.88 -0.49
N GLU A 165 -7.64 1.75 0.12
CA GLU A 165 -6.70 1.70 1.26
C GLU A 165 -5.24 1.92 0.82
N SER A 166 -4.98 2.89 -0.06
CA SER A 166 -3.69 3.19 -0.69
C SER A 166 -3.15 4.55 -0.24
N VAL A 167 -1.83 4.77 -0.24
CA VAL A 167 -1.25 6.11 0.00
C VAL A 167 -1.12 6.93 -1.29
N ILE A 168 -1.00 6.28 -2.44
CA ILE A 168 -1.14 6.88 -3.77
C ILE A 168 -2.11 6.02 -4.60
N ASN A 169 -3.11 6.64 -5.22
CA ASN A 169 -4.00 6.00 -6.19
C ASN A 169 -3.88 6.72 -7.55
N LEU A 170 -3.58 5.96 -8.61
CA LEU A 170 -3.61 6.42 -10.00
C LEU A 170 -4.90 5.94 -10.67
N PHE A 171 -5.75 6.87 -11.08
CA PHE A 171 -7.06 6.61 -11.68
C PHE A 171 -7.22 7.25 -13.07
N GLY A 172 -8.08 6.67 -13.90
CA GLY A 172 -8.53 7.28 -15.16
C GLY A 172 -7.48 7.35 -16.27
N GLY A 173 -6.46 6.49 -16.24
CA GLY A 173 -5.33 6.56 -17.17
C GLY A 173 -4.32 7.65 -16.82
N SER A 174 -4.20 8.00 -15.54
CA SER A 174 -3.25 9.02 -15.07
C SER A 174 -1.80 8.63 -15.37
N ASN A 175 -1.03 9.56 -15.94
CA ASN A 175 0.38 9.38 -16.28
C ASN A 175 1.27 10.17 -15.30
N VAL A 176 1.89 9.45 -14.36
CA VAL A 176 2.71 10.00 -13.28
C VAL A 176 4.09 9.35 -13.26
N SER A 177 5.14 10.14 -13.04
CA SER A 177 6.49 9.62 -12.82
C SER A 177 6.74 9.49 -11.31
N ILE A 178 6.94 8.27 -10.81
CA ILE A 178 7.16 7.94 -9.40
C ILE A 178 8.50 7.21 -9.30
N THR A 179 9.54 7.94 -8.90
CA THR A 179 10.92 7.45 -8.99
C THR A 179 11.74 7.71 -7.74
N ASN A 180 12.62 6.78 -7.39
CA ASN A 180 13.50 6.90 -6.21
C ASN A 180 12.76 7.18 -4.89
N CYS A 181 11.47 6.87 -4.79
CA CYS A 181 10.64 7.14 -3.63
C CYS A 181 10.70 6.00 -2.61
N LEU A 182 10.36 6.31 -1.35
CA LEU A 182 10.19 5.33 -0.28
C LEU A 182 8.71 5.23 0.10
N PHE A 183 8.19 4.02 0.20
CA PHE A 183 6.89 3.69 0.77
C PHE A 183 7.14 2.82 2.00
N ALA A 184 7.04 3.41 3.19
CA ALA A 184 7.32 2.73 4.45
C ALA A 184 6.13 2.81 5.39
N PHE A 185 5.72 1.68 5.98
CA PHE A 185 4.66 1.66 7.00
C PHE A 185 3.34 2.32 6.57
N ASN A 186 2.94 2.17 5.31
CA ASN A 186 1.60 2.51 4.84
C ASN A 186 0.67 1.29 4.97
N THR A 187 -0.60 1.46 4.61
CA THR A 187 -1.55 0.36 4.42
C THR A 187 -1.29 -0.37 3.10
N GLY A 188 -2.15 -0.23 2.09
CA GLY A 188 -2.47 -1.31 1.14
C GLY A 188 -3.47 -2.30 1.76
N SER A 189 -4.11 -3.11 0.92
CA SER A 189 -5.14 -4.07 1.33
C SER A 189 -4.96 -5.44 0.70
N GLY A 190 -4.92 -6.48 1.53
CA GLY A 190 -4.88 -7.87 1.07
C GLY A 190 -6.25 -8.49 0.75
N SER A 191 -7.37 -7.85 1.10
CA SER A 191 -8.71 -8.34 0.70
C SER A 191 -9.01 -8.03 -0.76
N ASP A 192 -8.63 -6.82 -1.18
CA ASP A 192 -8.98 -6.24 -2.48
C ASP A 192 -7.72 -6.07 -3.36
N MET A 193 -6.57 -6.59 -2.90
CA MET A 193 -5.27 -6.59 -3.57
C MET A 193 -4.74 -5.19 -3.96
N THR A 194 -5.14 -4.19 -3.17
CA THR A 194 -4.79 -2.77 -3.34
C THR A 194 -3.39 -2.46 -2.82
N GLY A 195 -2.53 -1.85 -3.63
CA GLY A 195 -1.20 -1.41 -3.22
C GLY A 195 -1.19 -0.15 -2.37
N ALA A 196 -0.18 0.00 -1.51
CA ALA A 196 0.18 1.30 -0.95
C ALA A 196 0.44 2.31 -2.08
N LEU A 197 1.15 1.88 -3.13
CA LEU A 197 1.06 2.48 -4.46
C LEU A 197 0.06 1.67 -5.30
N GLU A 198 -1.11 2.24 -5.54
CA GLU A 198 -2.20 1.68 -6.33
C GLU A 198 -2.16 2.25 -7.76
N ALA A 199 -1.67 1.45 -8.72
CA ALA A 199 -1.43 1.85 -10.10
C ALA A 199 -2.27 1.08 -11.14
N ASN A 200 -3.33 0.38 -10.75
CA ASN A 200 -4.21 -0.31 -11.69
C ASN A 200 -4.88 0.66 -12.68
N GLY A 201 -5.38 1.81 -12.20
CA GLY A 201 -5.98 2.84 -13.04
C GLY A 201 -4.97 3.77 -13.76
N SER A 202 -3.68 3.41 -13.81
CA SER A 202 -2.62 4.22 -14.43
C SER A 202 -2.62 4.18 -15.96
N GLY A 203 -2.07 5.22 -16.58
CA GLY A 203 -1.86 5.29 -18.02
C GLY A 203 -0.48 4.75 -18.45
N SER A 204 -0.33 4.43 -19.73
CA SER A 204 0.87 3.81 -20.32
C SER A 204 2.14 4.68 -20.34
N GLY A 205 2.04 5.95 -19.94
CA GLY A 205 3.18 6.86 -19.71
C GLY A 205 3.62 6.94 -18.25
N THR A 206 3.03 6.14 -17.35
CA THR A 206 3.41 6.04 -15.95
C THR A 206 4.77 5.35 -15.80
N VAL A 207 5.58 5.82 -14.84
CA VAL A 207 6.91 5.26 -14.55
C VAL A 207 7.01 4.97 -13.06
N ILE A 208 7.32 3.72 -12.70
CA ILE A 208 7.50 3.26 -11.31
C ILE A 208 8.86 2.55 -11.24
N THR A 209 9.94 3.30 -10.97
CA THR A 209 11.32 2.77 -10.99
C THR A 209 12.19 3.31 -9.85
N GLY A 210 13.14 2.49 -9.36
CA GLY A 210 14.04 2.89 -8.28
C GLY A 210 13.39 3.06 -6.90
N ASN A 211 12.11 2.70 -6.74
CA ASN A 211 11.39 2.91 -5.48
C ASN A 211 11.66 1.81 -4.48
N ARG A 212 11.48 2.09 -3.19
CA ARG A 212 11.60 1.12 -2.10
C ARG A 212 10.28 0.98 -1.34
N PHE A 213 9.90 -0.25 -1.03
CA PHE A 213 8.66 -0.60 -0.32
C PHE A 213 8.99 -1.54 0.84
N TYR A 214 8.82 -1.13 2.10
CA TYR A 214 8.92 -2.05 3.24
C TYR A 214 7.92 -1.74 4.34
N GLY A 215 7.52 -2.74 5.11
CA GLY A 215 6.62 -2.56 6.23
C GLY A 215 5.23 -2.04 5.83
N ASN A 216 4.86 -2.06 4.55
CA ASN A 216 3.48 -1.82 4.12
C ASN A 216 2.63 -3.08 4.37
N ILE A 217 1.29 -2.98 4.29
CA ILE A 217 0.44 -4.17 4.21
C ILE A 217 0.66 -4.81 2.83
N LEU A 218 0.31 -4.12 1.75
CA LEU A 218 0.59 -4.55 0.37
C LEU A 218 1.35 -3.40 -0.34
N PRO A 219 2.51 -3.65 -0.97
CA PRO A 219 3.40 -2.58 -1.41
C PRO A 219 2.94 -1.89 -2.70
N LEU A 220 2.64 -2.68 -3.74
CA LEU A 220 2.43 -2.22 -5.10
C LEU A 220 1.39 -3.08 -5.81
N SER A 221 0.40 -2.43 -6.42
CA SER A 221 -0.48 -3.01 -7.44
C SER A 221 -0.31 -2.26 -8.77
N ILE A 222 -0.34 -2.99 -9.88
CA ILE A 222 -0.21 -2.45 -11.25
C ILE A 222 -1.24 -3.11 -12.18
N ASN A 223 -1.63 -2.45 -13.27
CA ASN A 223 -2.35 -3.13 -14.33
C ASN A 223 -1.42 -4.01 -15.21
N GLY A 224 -2.01 -5.01 -15.86
CA GLY A 224 -1.30 -5.96 -16.71
C GLY A 224 -0.71 -5.36 -17.99
N ASN A 225 -1.09 -4.13 -18.39
CA ASN A 225 -0.48 -3.43 -19.53
C ASN A 225 0.74 -2.56 -19.16
N MET A 226 1.11 -2.52 -17.88
CA MET A 226 2.36 -1.92 -17.41
C MET A 226 3.54 -2.88 -17.58
N SER A 227 4.67 -2.34 -18.05
CA SER A 227 5.97 -3.03 -17.95
C SER A 227 6.68 -2.63 -16.66
N LEU A 228 7.29 -3.60 -15.98
CA LEU A 228 8.04 -3.40 -14.74
C LEU A 228 9.46 -3.94 -14.91
N ASP A 229 10.45 -3.14 -14.53
CA ASP A 229 11.85 -3.53 -14.48
C ASP A 229 12.29 -3.91 -13.06
N ASP A 230 13.50 -4.48 -12.96
CA ASP A 230 14.14 -4.97 -11.73
C ASP A 230 14.80 -3.82 -10.92
N SER A 231 14.20 -2.62 -10.94
CA SER A 231 14.78 -1.42 -10.32
C SER A 231 14.14 -1.03 -8.98
N ASN A 232 12.96 -1.57 -8.68
CA ASN A 232 12.31 -1.33 -7.40
C ASN A 232 12.90 -2.30 -6.34
N ASN A 233 12.58 -2.06 -5.07
CA ASN A 233 13.11 -2.86 -3.96
C ASN A 233 12.04 -3.04 -2.87
N PHE A 234 11.86 -4.25 -2.36
CA PHE A 234 10.70 -4.65 -1.55
C PHE A 234 11.06 -5.03 -0.10
N SER A 235 12.21 -4.55 0.36
CA SER A 235 12.75 -4.79 1.70
C SER A 235 13.43 -3.53 2.28
N SER A 236 13.69 -3.53 3.58
CA SER A 236 14.56 -2.53 4.21
C SER A 236 16.03 -2.76 3.86
N VAL A 237 16.81 -1.68 3.78
CA VAL A 237 18.28 -1.78 3.58
C VAL A 237 18.97 -2.22 4.87
N GLU A 238 18.38 -1.89 6.01
CA GLU A 238 18.76 -2.34 7.33
C GLU A 238 18.45 -3.83 7.49
N THR A 239 19.43 -4.60 7.97
CA THR A 239 19.33 -6.05 8.19
C THR A 239 19.59 -6.42 9.66
N ASP A 240 19.06 -7.55 10.10
CA ASP A 240 19.39 -8.11 11.41
C ASP A 240 20.86 -8.59 11.41
N PRO A 241 21.69 -8.17 12.39
CA PRO A 241 23.12 -8.45 12.39
C PRO A 241 23.48 -9.92 12.65
N ASN A 242 22.52 -10.77 13.02
CA ASN A 242 22.70 -12.19 13.30
C ASN A 242 22.25 -13.09 12.13
N THR A 243 21.19 -12.71 11.41
CA THR A 243 20.67 -13.48 10.27
C THR A 243 21.12 -12.93 8.92
N GLY A 244 21.34 -11.63 8.80
CA GLY A 244 21.57 -10.93 7.53
C GLY A 244 20.29 -10.60 6.76
N GLU A 245 19.12 -11.00 7.27
CA GLU A 245 17.81 -10.74 6.66
C GLU A 245 17.35 -9.29 6.88
N PRO A 246 16.53 -8.70 5.99
CA PRO A 246 15.95 -7.37 6.20
C PRO A 246 15.18 -7.25 7.51
N LEU A 247 15.34 -6.12 8.22
CA LEU A 247 14.57 -5.81 9.44
C LEU A 247 13.07 -5.64 9.16
N PHE A 248 12.70 -5.18 7.95
CA PHE A 248 11.32 -4.99 7.55
C PHE A 248 11.09 -5.49 6.11
N ILE A 249 10.00 -6.22 5.94
CA ILE A 249 9.40 -6.63 4.67
C ILE A 249 7.93 -6.16 4.64
N ASN A 250 7.24 -6.29 3.51
CA ASN A 250 5.81 -6.02 3.42
C ASN A 250 5.01 -7.22 3.94
N THR A 251 3.75 -7.03 4.32
CA THR A 251 2.90 -8.14 4.82
C THR A 251 2.51 -9.09 3.68
N TYR A 252 2.07 -8.54 2.55
CA TYR A 252 1.87 -9.24 1.29
C TYR A 252 3.05 -8.89 0.39
N ASN A 253 4.14 -9.65 0.47
CA ASN A 253 5.42 -9.29 -0.13
C ASN A 253 5.52 -9.74 -1.60
N GLY A 254 4.82 -9.03 -2.47
CA GLY A 254 4.77 -9.25 -3.91
C GLY A 254 4.31 -8.01 -4.67
N VAL A 255 4.39 -8.05 -6.00
CA VAL A 255 3.74 -7.07 -6.88
C VAL A 255 2.45 -7.68 -7.39
N PHE A 256 1.33 -7.01 -7.15
CA PHE A 256 0.00 -7.53 -7.48
C PHE A 256 -0.45 -6.95 -8.82
N ILE A 257 -0.85 -7.81 -9.75
CA ILE A 257 -1.15 -7.43 -11.13
C ILE A 257 -2.66 -7.58 -11.35
N GLU A 258 -3.33 -6.46 -11.62
CA GLU A 258 -4.69 -6.45 -12.16
C GLU A 258 -4.63 -6.74 -13.65
N VAL A 259 -5.08 -7.94 -14.04
CA VAL A 259 -5.22 -8.29 -15.45
C VAL A 259 -6.66 -8.03 -15.88
N SER A 260 -6.82 -7.17 -16.88
CA SER A 260 -8.10 -6.91 -17.53
C SER A 260 -8.21 -7.75 -18.81
N ASP A 261 -9.06 -7.34 -19.76
CA ASP A 261 -9.31 -8.10 -21.00
C ASP A 261 -8.05 -8.40 -21.84
N GLY A 262 -6.90 -7.75 -21.59
CA GLY A 262 -5.62 -7.99 -22.27
C GLY A 262 -4.43 -7.24 -21.68
N ILE A 263 -3.21 -7.58 -22.13
CA ILE A 263 -1.94 -7.01 -21.62
C ILE A 263 -1.16 -6.16 -22.64
N GLY A 264 -1.55 -6.14 -23.92
CA GLY A 264 -0.79 -5.46 -24.97
C GLY A 264 0.62 -6.03 -25.19
N THR A 265 1.65 -5.17 -25.25
CA THR A 265 3.06 -5.60 -25.33
C THR A 265 3.81 -5.12 -24.10
N VAL A 266 4.13 -6.04 -23.20
CA VAL A 266 4.73 -5.75 -21.90
C VAL A 266 5.93 -6.62 -21.58
N ALA A 267 6.74 -6.14 -20.65
CA ALA A 267 7.78 -6.94 -20.03
C ALA A 267 7.74 -6.82 -18.50
N TRP A 268 7.76 -7.96 -17.83
CA TRP A 268 7.79 -8.05 -16.37
C TRP A 268 9.11 -8.70 -15.96
N ARG A 269 9.91 -7.98 -15.16
CA ARG A 269 11.30 -8.35 -14.88
C ARG A 269 11.73 -8.21 -13.41
N GLU A 270 10.79 -7.95 -12.50
CA GLU A 270 11.06 -7.89 -11.06
C GLU A 270 11.50 -9.28 -10.52
N THR A 271 12.59 -9.32 -9.75
CA THR A 271 13.18 -10.58 -9.26
C THR A 271 13.39 -10.63 -7.75
N GLU A 272 13.22 -9.55 -6.99
CA GLU A 272 13.30 -9.60 -5.52
C GLU A 272 12.05 -10.24 -4.91
N VAL A 273 10.88 -9.98 -5.51
CA VAL A 273 9.59 -10.51 -5.07
C VAL A 273 8.82 -11.15 -6.21
N ALA A 274 7.88 -12.02 -5.85
CA ALA A 274 7.02 -12.65 -6.84
C ALA A 274 5.98 -11.67 -7.43
N LEU A 275 5.65 -11.90 -8.69
CA LEU A 275 4.56 -11.25 -9.40
C LEU A 275 3.28 -12.07 -9.24
N VAL A 276 2.21 -11.45 -8.76
CA VAL A 276 0.95 -12.12 -8.39
C VAL A 276 -0.20 -11.59 -9.26
N PRO A 277 -0.67 -12.31 -10.28
CA PRO A 277 -1.86 -11.93 -11.04
C PRO A 277 -3.09 -12.15 -10.16
N ALA A 278 -3.70 -11.06 -9.71
CA ALA A 278 -4.46 -11.05 -8.46
C ALA A 278 -5.93 -10.62 -8.60
N THR A 279 -6.27 -9.81 -9.61
CA THR A 279 -7.68 -9.56 -9.96
C THR A 279 -8.03 -10.27 -11.26
N ASN A 280 -9.29 -10.72 -11.36
CA ASN A 280 -9.84 -11.54 -12.46
C ASN A 280 -9.24 -12.95 -12.66
N ASN A 281 -8.30 -13.39 -11.81
CA ASN A 281 -7.74 -14.75 -11.73
C ASN A 281 -7.04 -15.30 -13.00
N THR A 282 -7.07 -14.63 -14.15
CA THR A 282 -6.47 -15.15 -15.38
C THR A 282 -5.57 -14.12 -16.04
N ILE A 283 -4.33 -14.50 -16.38
CA ILE A 283 -3.56 -13.74 -17.37
C ILE A 283 -4.06 -14.11 -18.76
N LEU A 284 -4.62 -13.14 -19.48
CA LEU A 284 -4.97 -13.28 -20.90
C LEU A 284 -3.92 -12.56 -21.76
N VAL A 285 -3.30 -13.30 -22.70
CA VAL A 285 -2.48 -12.73 -23.78
C VAL A 285 -3.23 -12.94 -25.10
N ASN A 286 -3.87 -11.88 -25.59
CA ASN A 286 -4.72 -11.95 -26.78
C ASN A 286 -3.92 -11.99 -28.09
N ASP A 287 -4.64 -12.16 -29.19
CA ASP A 287 -4.20 -11.94 -30.57
C ASP A 287 -3.26 -10.72 -30.69
N ASN A 288 -2.02 -10.97 -31.14
CA ASN A 288 -0.95 -9.98 -31.33
C ASN A 288 -0.41 -9.31 -30.04
N GLU A 289 -0.78 -9.78 -28.85
CA GLU A 289 -0.18 -9.37 -27.59
C GLU A 289 1.12 -10.12 -27.29
N THR A 290 1.95 -9.59 -26.40
CA THR A 290 3.25 -10.18 -26.07
C THR A 290 3.65 -9.89 -24.63
N LEU A 291 3.77 -10.94 -23.83
CA LEU A 291 4.44 -10.90 -22.53
C LEU A 291 5.92 -11.27 -22.69
N THR A 292 6.81 -10.48 -22.10
CA THR A 292 8.21 -10.87 -21.90
C THR A 292 8.50 -11.03 -20.42
N ILE A 293 8.81 -12.24 -19.97
CA ILE A 293 9.17 -12.54 -18.58
C ILE A 293 10.69 -12.53 -18.46
N GLY A 294 11.22 -11.78 -17.49
CA GLY A 294 12.64 -11.74 -17.16
C GLY A 294 13.18 -13.08 -16.64
N ASN A 295 14.49 -13.27 -16.69
CA ASN A 295 15.12 -14.40 -16.02
C ASN A 295 15.07 -14.19 -14.50
N ASN A 296 14.89 -15.28 -13.75
CA ASN A 296 14.72 -15.36 -12.30
C ASN A 296 13.43 -14.73 -11.75
N VAL A 297 12.49 -14.34 -12.61
CA VAL A 297 11.14 -13.93 -12.18
C VAL A 297 10.39 -15.13 -11.63
N VAL A 298 9.66 -14.92 -10.53
CA VAL A 298 8.70 -15.89 -9.98
C VAL A 298 7.29 -15.36 -10.22
N MET A 299 6.47 -16.14 -10.92
CA MET A 299 5.04 -15.89 -11.09
C MET A 299 4.24 -16.72 -10.09
N LYS A 300 3.33 -16.09 -9.35
CA LYS A 300 2.54 -16.74 -8.29
C LYS A 300 1.04 -16.59 -8.50
N PHE A 301 0.32 -17.70 -8.48
CA PHE A 301 -1.08 -17.75 -8.90
C PHE A 301 -2.04 -17.98 -7.74
N LEU A 302 -3.16 -17.25 -7.74
CA LEU A 302 -4.29 -17.45 -6.81
C LEU A 302 -4.95 -18.83 -7.00
N ASP A 303 -5.85 -19.19 -6.08
CA ASP A 303 -6.62 -20.43 -6.22
C ASP A 303 -7.51 -20.39 -7.50
N SER A 304 -7.47 -21.45 -8.30
CA SER A 304 -8.07 -21.61 -9.63
C SER A 304 -7.66 -20.57 -10.69
N ALA A 305 -6.54 -19.87 -10.47
CA ALA A 305 -5.99 -18.95 -11.47
C ALA A 305 -5.24 -19.70 -12.58
N HIS A 306 -5.27 -19.18 -13.82
CA HIS A 306 -4.49 -19.73 -14.94
C HIS A 306 -3.84 -18.64 -15.79
N PHE A 307 -2.94 -19.06 -16.66
CA PHE A 307 -2.36 -18.24 -17.72
C PHE A 307 -2.89 -18.76 -19.05
N GLU A 308 -3.36 -17.89 -19.97
CA GLU A 308 -3.85 -18.28 -21.29
C GLU A 308 -3.30 -17.43 -22.44
N PHE A 309 -3.00 -18.06 -23.58
CA PHE A 309 -2.61 -17.36 -24.82
C PHE A 309 -2.98 -18.16 -26.09
N ASP A 310 -3.42 -17.47 -27.16
CA ASP A 310 -3.62 -18.07 -28.50
C ASP A 310 -2.46 -17.78 -29.45
N SER A 311 -1.52 -18.72 -29.52
CA SER A 311 -0.35 -18.57 -30.39
C SER A 311 -0.66 -18.69 -31.89
N SER A 312 -1.87 -19.08 -32.27
CA SER A 312 -2.29 -19.13 -33.68
C SER A 312 -2.69 -17.76 -34.25
N ASN A 313 -3.00 -16.78 -33.39
CA ASN A 313 -3.29 -15.39 -33.77
C ASN A 313 -2.19 -14.39 -33.36
N GLY A 314 -0.97 -14.89 -33.10
CA GLY A 314 0.19 -14.05 -32.82
C GLY A 314 0.37 -13.61 -31.37
N ALA A 315 -0.42 -14.13 -30.42
CA ALA A 315 -0.11 -13.98 -28.99
C ALA A 315 1.23 -14.68 -28.67
N SER A 316 2.08 -14.07 -27.83
CA SER A 316 3.35 -14.69 -27.45
C SER A 316 3.76 -14.48 -25.99
N ILE A 317 4.43 -15.49 -25.41
CA ILE A 317 5.15 -15.38 -24.15
C ILE A 317 6.64 -15.62 -24.45
N ASN A 318 7.49 -14.66 -24.13
CA ASN A 318 8.94 -14.74 -24.28
C ASN A 318 9.58 -14.91 -22.91
N TYR A 319 10.17 -16.07 -22.64
CA TYR A 319 10.88 -16.39 -21.40
C TYR A 319 12.04 -17.35 -21.69
N SER A 320 13.04 -17.42 -20.81
CA SER A 320 14.09 -18.44 -20.87
C SER A 320 13.63 -19.69 -20.12
N ALA A 321 13.48 -20.82 -20.81
CA ALA A 321 13.04 -22.07 -20.19
C ALA A 321 14.01 -22.51 -19.07
N GLY A 322 13.45 -22.81 -17.89
CA GLY A 322 14.22 -23.15 -16.68
C GLY A 322 14.82 -21.95 -15.94
N ALA A 323 14.46 -20.72 -16.31
CA ALA A 323 14.84 -19.49 -15.60
C ALA A 323 13.61 -18.64 -15.19
N VAL A 324 12.42 -19.23 -15.14
CA VAL A 324 11.20 -18.63 -14.58
C VAL A 324 10.49 -19.71 -13.78
N ASP A 325 10.10 -19.40 -12.55
CA ASP A 325 9.27 -20.29 -11.73
C ASP A 325 7.79 -19.86 -11.83
N PHE A 326 6.89 -20.83 -11.87
CA PHE A 326 5.44 -20.65 -11.76
C PHE A 326 4.95 -21.52 -10.61
N THR A 327 4.26 -20.95 -9.63
CA THR A 327 3.84 -21.66 -8.40
C THR A 327 2.59 -21.02 -7.77
N SER A 328 2.08 -21.56 -6.67
CA SER A 328 0.98 -20.95 -5.91
C SER A 328 1.38 -19.63 -5.22
N TYR A 329 0.43 -18.70 -5.06
CA TYR A 329 0.55 -17.55 -4.14
C TYR A 329 0.73 -17.93 -2.66
N LYS A 330 0.56 -19.22 -2.32
CA LYS A 330 0.84 -19.84 -1.03
C LYS A 330 2.23 -20.49 -0.92
N ASP A 331 3.08 -20.38 -1.94
CA ASP A 331 4.44 -20.96 -1.90
C ASP A 331 5.46 -20.00 -1.32
N ASP A 332 5.66 -20.03 0.00
CA ASP A 332 6.61 -19.12 0.65
C ASP A 332 8.07 -19.54 0.41
N SER A 333 8.30 -20.73 -0.16
CA SER A 333 9.65 -21.19 -0.53
C SER A 333 10.23 -20.47 -1.76
N ARG A 334 9.39 -19.70 -2.48
CA ARG A 334 9.76 -18.90 -3.65
C ARG A 334 9.49 -17.42 -3.40
N LEU A 335 10.52 -16.67 -3.00
CA LEU A 335 10.44 -15.22 -2.74
C LEU A 335 9.41 -14.79 -1.67
N GLY A 336 9.18 -15.61 -0.64
CA GLY A 336 8.51 -15.20 0.59
C GLY A 336 6.99 -15.13 0.56
N ASP A 337 6.41 -14.57 1.62
CA ASP A 337 4.96 -14.57 1.89
C ASP A 337 4.20 -13.57 1.01
N THR A 338 3.52 -14.12 0.00
CA THR A 338 2.62 -13.38 -0.90
C THR A 338 1.15 -13.46 -0.51
N ASN A 339 0.80 -14.18 0.56
CA ASN A 339 -0.58 -14.36 1.00
C ASN A 339 -0.88 -13.70 2.37
N GLY A 340 0.15 -13.14 3.02
CA GLY A 340 0.06 -12.35 4.25
C GLY A 340 -0.30 -13.15 5.50
N ASN A 341 -0.14 -14.48 5.49
CA ASN A 341 -0.49 -15.33 6.63
C ASN A 341 0.56 -15.32 7.76
N GLY A 342 1.79 -14.85 7.50
CA GLY A 342 2.90 -14.80 8.44
C GLY A 342 3.46 -16.16 8.89
N ALA A 343 3.13 -17.24 8.19
CA ALA A 343 3.45 -18.62 8.55
C ALA A 343 3.76 -19.48 7.32
N ALA A 344 5.00 -19.99 7.25
CA ALA A 344 5.53 -20.76 6.12
C ALA A 344 4.52 -21.79 5.55
N SER A 345 4.08 -21.49 4.34
CA SER A 345 3.09 -22.21 3.55
C SER A 345 3.70 -22.72 2.24
N ALA A 346 3.02 -23.69 1.63
CA ALA A 346 3.45 -24.39 0.42
C ALA A 346 2.22 -24.75 -0.44
N PRO A 347 2.41 -25.06 -1.75
CA PRO A 347 1.33 -25.49 -2.61
C PRO A 347 0.57 -26.72 -2.09
N ASP A 348 -0.73 -26.79 -2.35
CA ASP A 348 -1.56 -27.97 -2.15
C ASP A 348 -1.18 -29.04 -3.19
N ALA A 349 -0.26 -29.92 -2.81
CA ALA A 349 0.23 -31.02 -3.63
C ALA A 349 -0.81 -32.12 -3.94
N VAL A 350 -2.05 -32.03 -3.42
CA VAL A 350 -3.12 -33.00 -3.64
C VAL A 350 -4.14 -32.48 -4.66
N ASN A 351 -4.59 -31.23 -4.48
CA ASN A 351 -5.62 -30.64 -5.33
C ASN A 351 -5.07 -29.72 -6.43
N GLY A 352 -3.83 -29.22 -6.25
CA GLY A 352 -3.34 -28.03 -6.93
C GLY A 352 -4.00 -26.76 -6.36
N ASN A 353 -3.27 -25.65 -6.38
CA ASN A 353 -3.89 -24.34 -6.12
C ASN A 353 -4.40 -23.70 -7.41
N TRP A 354 -3.60 -23.76 -8.48
CA TRP A 354 -3.83 -23.00 -9.71
C TRP A 354 -3.96 -23.93 -10.93
N ASP A 355 -4.65 -23.46 -11.96
CA ASP A 355 -5.18 -24.25 -13.09
C ASP A 355 -4.16 -24.44 -14.23
N GLY A 356 -2.96 -23.87 -14.13
CA GLY A 356 -1.85 -24.08 -15.07
C GLY A 356 -1.70 -23.02 -16.17
N VAL A 357 -0.92 -23.38 -17.21
CA VAL A 357 -0.69 -22.56 -18.41
C VAL A 357 -1.37 -23.21 -19.61
N TRP A 358 -2.27 -22.48 -20.24
CA TRP A 358 -3.16 -22.90 -21.31
C TRP A 358 -2.70 -22.26 -22.62
N ARG A 359 -2.46 -23.08 -23.64
CA ARG A 359 -2.07 -22.61 -24.96
C ARG A 359 -3.10 -23.03 -25.98
N TRP A 360 -3.66 -22.07 -26.70
CA TRP A 360 -4.50 -22.37 -27.85
C TRP A 360 -3.66 -22.47 -29.12
N ASN A 361 -3.94 -23.52 -29.89
CA ASN A 361 -3.40 -23.80 -31.20
C ASN A 361 -4.58 -24.12 -32.12
N SER A 362 -4.95 -23.19 -33.00
CA SER A 362 -5.98 -23.40 -34.04
C SER A 362 -7.38 -23.78 -33.52
N GLY A 363 -7.79 -23.24 -32.36
CA GLY A 363 -9.08 -23.55 -31.73
C GLY A 363 -9.12 -24.86 -30.93
N THR A 364 -7.99 -25.53 -30.73
CA THR A 364 -7.81 -26.56 -29.69
C THR A 364 -6.88 -26.06 -28.60
N ALA A 365 -7.32 -26.15 -27.35
CA ALA A 365 -6.47 -25.90 -26.18
C ALA A 365 -5.54 -27.10 -25.96
N GLU A 366 -4.23 -26.87 -26.04
CA GLU A 366 -3.20 -27.83 -25.66
C GLU A 366 -2.68 -27.47 -24.27
N TRP A 367 -2.70 -28.45 -23.36
CA TRP A 367 -2.13 -28.32 -22.03
C TRP A 367 -0.61 -28.33 -22.11
N GLU A 368 0.03 -27.16 -22.05
CA GLU A 368 1.48 -27.08 -21.79
C GLU A 368 1.75 -27.37 -20.30
N ARG A 369 1.66 -28.67 -19.93
CA ARG A 369 1.95 -29.20 -18.58
C ARG A 369 3.39 -28.99 -18.10
N LEU A 370 4.21 -28.23 -18.84
CA LEU A 370 5.59 -27.89 -18.51
C LEU A 370 5.72 -26.99 -17.28
N PHE A 371 4.65 -26.30 -16.86
CA PHE A 371 4.69 -25.25 -15.84
C PHE A 371 3.97 -25.59 -14.53
N VAL A 372 3.30 -26.75 -14.45
CA VAL A 372 2.61 -27.17 -13.22
C VAL A 372 3.57 -27.97 -12.34
N THR A 373 4.38 -27.28 -11.53
CA THR A 373 5.31 -27.91 -10.56
C THR A 373 4.60 -28.63 -9.42
N ASP A 374 3.36 -28.26 -9.15
CA ASP A 374 2.70 -28.55 -7.87
C ASP A 374 1.82 -29.83 -7.92
N CYS A 375 1.46 -30.29 -9.12
CA CYS A 375 0.61 -31.47 -9.32
C CYS A 375 1.38 -32.64 -9.93
N GLN A 376 1.89 -33.55 -9.08
CA GLN A 376 2.47 -34.82 -9.56
C GLN A 376 1.42 -35.80 -10.13
N TYR A 377 0.12 -35.57 -9.90
CA TYR A 377 -0.97 -36.42 -10.41
C TYR A 377 -2.21 -35.62 -10.81
N LEU A 378 -2.24 -35.10 -12.04
CA LEU A 378 -3.51 -34.79 -12.73
C LEU A 378 -3.75 -35.79 -13.86
N ILE A 379 -4.60 -36.76 -13.52
CA ILE A 379 -5.16 -37.79 -14.40
C ILE A 379 -5.82 -37.07 -15.60
N PRO A 380 -5.65 -37.54 -16.85
CA PRO A 380 -6.42 -36.99 -17.97
C PRO A 380 -7.92 -37.15 -17.68
N LEU A 381 -8.64 -36.03 -17.59
CA LEU A 381 -10.10 -36.04 -17.68
C LEU A 381 -10.51 -36.46 -19.11
N PRO A 382 -11.64 -37.18 -19.25
CA PRO A 382 -11.96 -37.99 -20.43
C PRO A 382 -12.39 -37.21 -21.67
#